data_AF-A0A2N2IIY6-F1
#
_entry.id   AF-A0A2N2IIY6-F1
#
_cell.length_a   1.000
_cell.length_b   1.000
_cell.length_c   1.000
_cell.angle_alpha   90.00
_cell.angle_beta   90.00
_cell.angle_gamma   90.00
#
_symmetry.space_group_name_H-M   'P 1'
#
loop_
_entity.id
_entity.type
_entity.pdbx_description
1 polymer ?
#
loop_
_entity_poly.entity_id
_entity_poly.type
_entity_poly.pdbx_seq_one_letter_code
_entity_poly.pdbx_strand_id
1 'polypeptide(L)'
;GSVWMRYVDDDGHVQFDRSPFPDLAALLSSMESVYAARRHSSWRRLRIDLPRELLGTRLEQVPESDSLEQSPVGYALLGAPSGGRWPRGVFALKVAPARWISRSIRLDRSWADECFQDAINELRAEFASGDQLEADVTVDAVRQRLSTATMRWSAKGPWELRALVVRIWEQPSVSELLGRLERVLSARAPDVRRSLALSASEADIVGLETDISRPIPPDLRALWRFADGQSPGCGPLYWGHNLMSVRDARRAITTMRELAATQFGDAYWDRAFVPFLDRGNGDHVCVDVAGAYGPEGCVVDFDHTFPERRSILFDSVTEWLECFVDGLETGLYVAELDGVFPRGFLATGSLEEIRRHEDVRTHGRYPWERHLRLRLGA
;
A
#
# COMPACT_ATOMS: atom_id res chain seq x y z
N GLY A 1 11.27 28.43 -14.06
CA GLY A 1 11.41 28.68 -12.61
C GLY A 1 12.33 27.64 -12.02
N SER A 2 12.97 27.89 -10.87
CA SER A 2 13.79 26.89 -10.18
C SER A 2 13.04 26.34 -8.97
N VAL A 3 13.13 25.04 -8.73
CA VAL A 3 12.59 24.40 -7.53
C VAL A 3 13.74 24.14 -6.58
N TRP A 4 13.49 24.31 -5.29
CA TRP A 4 14.42 23.95 -4.23
C TRP A 4 14.00 22.61 -3.65
N MET A 5 14.89 21.63 -3.74
CA MET A 5 14.69 20.31 -3.16
C MET A 5 15.38 20.27 -1.81
N ARG A 6 14.64 19.81 -0.79
CA ARG A 6 15.16 19.63 0.57
C ARG A 6 15.45 18.15 0.78
N TYR A 7 16.71 17.83 0.98
CA TYR A 7 17.16 16.50 1.39
C TYR A 7 17.43 16.52 2.88
N VAL A 8 16.95 15.50 3.59
CA VAL A 8 17.27 15.26 4.99
C VAL A 8 17.87 13.87 5.05
N ASP A 9 19.12 13.75 5.52
CA ASP A 9 19.76 12.45 5.69
C ASP A 9 19.35 11.78 7.01
N ASP A 10 19.82 10.54 7.21
CA ASP A 10 19.46 9.71 8.36
C ASP A 10 19.97 10.30 9.70
N ASP A 11 20.92 11.25 9.65
CA ASP A 11 21.46 11.98 10.80
C ASP A 11 20.76 13.35 11.01
N GLY A 12 19.77 13.67 10.17
CA GLY A 12 18.99 14.91 10.25
C GLY A 12 19.66 16.13 9.61
N HIS A 13 20.78 15.96 8.89
CA HIS A 13 21.39 17.05 8.14
C HIS A 13 20.54 17.42 6.94
N VAL A 14 20.33 18.73 6.75
CA VAL A 14 19.48 19.26 5.71
C VAL A 14 20.34 19.89 4.60
N GLN A 15 20.22 19.36 3.39
CA GLN A 15 20.82 19.93 2.19
C GLN A 15 19.71 20.48 1.28
N PHE A 16 19.92 21.69 0.77
CA PHE A 16 19.05 22.29 -0.24
C PHE A 16 19.76 22.33 -1.58
N ASP A 17 19.12 21.77 -2.60
CA ASP A 17 19.64 21.83 -3.97
C ASP A 17 18.67 22.55 -4.89
N ARG A 18 19.22 23.37 -5.78
CA ARG A 18 18.45 24.22 -6.69
C ARG A 18 18.57 23.66 -8.10
N SER A 19 17.54 22.96 -8.54
CA SER A 19 17.50 22.40 -9.90
C SER A 19 16.68 23.29 -10.85
N PRO A 20 17.19 23.61 -12.05
CA PRO A 20 16.40 24.26 -13.09
C PRO A 20 15.52 23.23 -13.82
N PHE A 21 14.20 23.44 -13.82
CA PHE A 21 13.26 22.65 -14.65
C PHE A 21 12.88 23.43 -15.92
N PRO A 22 12.80 22.80 -17.11
CA PRO A 22 12.30 23.47 -18.30
C PRO A 22 10.77 23.60 -18.34
N ASP A 23 10.00 22.70 -17.71
CA ASP A 23 8.54 22.76 -17.81
C ASP A 23 7.82 22.03 -16.65
N LEU A 24 7.26 22.81 -15.73
CA LEU A 24 6.46 22.31 -14.59
C LEU A 24 5.14 21.68 -15.07
N ALA A 25 4.61 22.11 -16.21
CA ALA A 25 3.37 21.56 -16.76
C ALA A 25 3.58 20.13 -17.28
N ALA A 26 4.76 19.83 -17.84
CA ALA A 26 5.11 18.47 -18.26
C ALA A 26 5.22 17.50 -17.07
N LEU A 27 5.81 17.93 -15.96
CA LEU A 27 5.91 17.12 -14.73
C LEU A 27 4.53 16.81 -14.16
N LEU A 28 3.67 17.83 -14.03
CA LEU A 28 2.31 17.66 -13.51
C LEU A 28 1.45 16.81 -14.45
N SER A 29 1.59 16.98 -15.77
CA SER A 29 0.89 16.16 -16.77
C SER A 29 1.35 14.70 -16.77
N SER A 30 2.65 14.44 -16.57
CA SER A 30 3.18 13.08 -16.38
C SER A 30 2.65 12.43 -15.10
N MET A 31 2.56 13.18 -14.00
CA MET A 31 1.96 12.68 -12.76
C MET A 31 0.48 12.36 -12.96
N GLU A 32 -0.30 13.27 -13.55
CA GLU A 32 -1.72 13.04 -13.86
C GLU A 32 -1.94 11.85 -14.80
N SER A 33 -1.09 11.67 -15.81
CA SER A 33 -1.11 10.52 -16.72
C SER A 33 -0.86 9.19 -16.00
N VAL A 34 0.14 9.15 -15.10
CA VAL A 34 0.43 7.97 -14.26
C VAL A 34 -0.73 7.67 -13.31
N TYR A 35 -1.38 8.69 -12.73
CA TYR A 35 -2.57 8.51 -11.90
C TYR A 35 -3.81 8.10 -12.70
N ALA A 36 -4.00 8.62 -13.92
CA ALA A 36 -5.11 8.25 -14.80
C ALA A 36 -4.98 6.81 -15.33
N ALA A 37 -3.76 6.37 -15.70
CA ALA A 37 -3.50 4.99 -16.12
C ALA A 37 -3.75 3.96 -15.00
N ARG A 38 -3.56 4.35 -13.73
CA ARG A 38 -3.88 3.52 -12.56
C ARG A 38 -5.39 3.32 -12.34
N ARG A 39 -6.26 4.19 -12.87
CA ARG A 39 -7.71 4.15 -12.61
C ARG A 39 -8.47 3.01 -13.32
N HIS A 40 -7.88 2.36 -14.32
CA HIS A 40 -8.60 1.41 -15.19
C HIS A 40 -7.89 0.06 -15.45
N SER A 41 -6.82 -0.27 -14.72
CA SER A 41 -6.16 -1.56 -14.87
C SER A 41 -6.96 -2.70 -14.20
N SER A 42 -7.25 -3.77 -14.94
CA SER A 42 -7.92 -4.98 -14.47
C SER A 42 -7.03 -5.88 -13.59
N TRP A 43 -5.75 -5.52 -13.42
CA TRP A 43 -4.81 -6.24 -12.57
C TRP A 43 -4.67 -5.51 -11.23
N ARG A 44 -4.88 -6.28 -10.15
CA ARG A 44 -4.74 -5.81 -8.76
C ARG A 44 -3.35 -5.23 -8.55
N ARG A 45 -3.30 -4.12 -7.81
CA ARG A 45 -2.15 -3.20 -7.70
C ARG A 45 -0.84 -3.92 -7.38
N LEU A 46 0.10 -3.87 -8.32
CA LEU A 46 1.51 -4.22 -8.12
C LEU A 46 2.14 -3.26 -7.10
N ARG A 47 2.53 -3.73 -5.91
CA ARG A 47 3.37 -2.97 -4.97
C ARG A 47 4.84 -3.35 -5.15
N ILE A 48 5.75 -2.40 -4.94
CA ILE A 48 7.18 -2.60 -5.21
C ILE A 48 7.94 -2.14 -4.00
N ASP A 49 8.58 -3.09 -3.36
CA ASP A 49 9.35 -2.91 -2.16
C ASP A 49 10.83 -3.08 -2.52
N LEU A 50 11.64 -2.06 -2.26
CA LEU A 50 13.08 -2.06 -2.53
C LEU A 50 13.82 -2.28 -1.20
N PRO A 51 14.43 -3.44 -0.94
CA PRO A 51 15.38 -3.54 0.15
C PRO A 51 16.59 -2.67 -0.20
N ARG A 52 16.86 -1.61 0.57
CA ARG A 52 18.03 -0.73 0.36
C ARG A 52 19.34 -1.55 0.33
N GLU A 53 19.36 -2.66 1.06
CA GLU A 53 20.48 -3.59 1.19
C GLU A 53 20.80 -4.36 -0.12
N LEU A 54 19.85 -4.47 -1.06
CA LEU A 54 20.03 -5.19 -2.34
C LEU A 54 20.36 -4.26 -3.54
N LEU A 55 20.33 -2.94 -3.33
CA LEU A 55 20.74 -1.98 -4.35
C LEU A 55 22.27 -2.02 -4.49
N GLY A 56 22.76 -2.72 -5.52
CA GLY A 56 24.19 -2.79 -5.87
C GLY A 56 24.85 -4.16 -5.65
N THR A 57 24.10 -5.19 -5.29
CA THR A 57 24.60 -6.57 -5.21
C THR A 57 25.18 -7.04 -6.57
N ARG A 58 26.30 -7.75 -6.60
CA ARG A 58 26.83 -8.30 -7.86
C ARG A 58 26.08 -9.57 -8.26
N LEU A 59 26.11 -9.94 -9.54
CA LEU A 59 25.43 -11.16 -10.06
C LEU A 59 25.87 -12.45 -9.32
N GLU A 60 27.11 -12.45 -8.84
CA GLU A 60 27.74 -13.51 -8.05
C GLU A 60 27.20 -13.62 -6.61
N GLN A 61 26.46 -12.60 -6.15
CA GLN A 61 25.87 -12.48 -4.82
C GLN A 61 24.34 -12.60 -4.84
N VAL A 62 23.76 -12.87 -6.01
CA VAL A 62 22.34 -13.24 -6.12
C VAL A 62 22.14 -14.53 -5.35
N PRO A 63 21.06 -14.68 -4.56
CA PRO A 63 20.79 -15.93 -3.85
C PRO A 63 20.85 -17.12 -4.81
N GLU A 64 21.38 -18.25 -4.31
CA GLU A 64 21.45 -19.50 -5.07
C GLU A 64 20.06 -19.89 -5.61
N SER A 65 20.01 -20.75 -6.64
CA SER A 65 18.75 -21.09 -7.33
C SER A 65 17.71 -21.61 -6.35
N ASP A 66 18.16 -22.34 -5.33
CA ASP A 66 17.31 -22.92 -4.31
C ASP A 66 16.64 -21.83 -3.46
N SER A 67 17.31 -20.71 -3.21
CA SER A 67 16.74 -19.56 -2.49
C SER A 67 15.73 -18.79 -3.34
N LEU A 68 15.99 -18.63 -4.64
CA LEU A 68 15.01 -18.07 -5.58
C LEU A 68 13.83 -19.02 -5.82
N GLU A 69 14.04 -20.33 -5.76
CA GLU A 69 12.95 -21.31 -5.84
C GLU A 69 12.11 -21.36 -4.58
N GLN A 70 12.69 -21.04 -3.43
CA GLN A 70 11.95 -20.87 -2.18
C GLN A 70 11.29 -19.50 -2.05
N SER A 71 11.60 -18.55 -2.95
CA SER A 71 10.96 -17.24 -2.94
C SER A 71 9.46 -17.38 -3.20
N PRO A 72 8.58 -16.65 -2.49
CA PRO A 72 7.16 -16.63 -2.77
C PRO A 72 6.82 -16.30 -4.23
N VAL A 73 5.63 -16.72 -4.66
CA VAL A 73 5.01 -16.20 -5.88
C VAL A 73 4.90 -14.68 -5.78
N GLY A 74 5.09 -14.00 -6.90
CA GLY A 74 5.14 -12.55 -6.97
C GLY A 74 6.55 -11.97 -6.97
N TYR A 75 7.62 -12.75 -6.78
CA TYR A 75 8.97 -12.18 -6.82
C TYR A 75 9.36 -11.81 -8.24
N ALA A 76 9.79 -10.58 -8.46
CA ALA A 76 10.41 -10.16 -9.70
C ALA A 76 11.91 -9.95 -9.53
N LEU A 77 12.66 -10.24 -10.57
CA LEU A 77 14.08 -9.99 -10.73
C LEU A 77 14.22 -9.02 -11.89
N LEU A 78 14.78 -7.85 -11.62
CA LEU A 78 15.25 -6.96 -12.67
C LEU A 78 16.76 -7.06 -12.78
N GLY A 79 17.27 -7.26 -13.99
CA GLY A 79 18.67 -7.22 -14.32
C GLY A 79 18.95 -6.16 -15.38
N ALA A 80 19.92 -5.28 -15.12
CA ALA A 80 20.48 -4.39 -16.14
C ALA A 80 22.01 -4.40 -16.08
N PRO A 81 22.68 -4.12 -17.20
CA PRO A 81 24.13 -3.96 -17.22
C PRO A 81 24.55 -2.69 -16.47
N SER A 82 25.63 -2.77 -15.68
CA SER A 82 26.28 -1.58 -15.11
C SER A 82 27.04 -0.80 -16.17
N GLY A 83 26.90 0.52 -16.13
CA GLY A 83 27.90 1.41 -16.73
C GLY A 83 27.74 1.74 -18.22
N GLY A 84 26.53 1.77 -18.79
CA GLY A 84 26.37 2.30 -20.16
C GLY A 84 24.96 2.67 -20.58
N ARG A 85 24.87 3.47 -21.66
CA ARG A 85 23.66 3.86 -22.42
C ARG A 85 22.94 2.67 -23.09
N TRP A 86 22.88 1.52 -22.44
CA TRP A 86 22.42 0.30 -23.08
C TRP A 86 20.93 0.12 -22.87
N PRO A 87 20.16 0.02 -23.96
CA PRO A 87 18.73 0.17 -23.86
C PRO A 87 18.02 -1.12 -23.50
N ARG A 88 18.64 -2.11 -22.84
CA ARG A 88 17.97 -3.41 -22.60
C ARG A 88 18.30 -3.99 -21.23
N GLY A 89 17.24 -4.29 -20.47
CA GLY A 89 17.26 -5.06 -19.23
C GLY A 89 16.44 -6.34 -19.37
N VAL A 90 16.56 -7.25 -18.40
CA VAL A 90 15.73 -8.45 -18.30
C VAL A 90 14.90 -8.32 -17.04
N PHE A 91 13.59 -8.44 -17.18
CA PHE A 91 12.64 -8.54 -16.08
C PHE A 91 12.12 -9.97 -16.02
N ALA A 92 12.19 -10.62 -14.88
CA ALA A 92 11.59 -11.93 -14.65
C ALA A 92 10.64 -11.86 -13.45
N LEU A 93 9.51 -12.54 -13.51
CA LEU A 93 8.49 -12.60 -12.47
C LEU A 93 8.14 -14.06 -12.17
N LYS A 94 8.19 -14.43 -10.90
CA LYS A 94 7.72 -15.72 -10.41
C LYS A 94 6.20 -15.71 -10.29
N VAL A 95 5.53 -16.53 -11.08
CA VAL A 95 4.06 -16.60 -11.12
C VAL A 95 3.50 -17.86 -10.47
N ALA A 96 4.33 -18.88 -10.23
CA ALA A 96 3.98 -20.06 -9.43
C ALA A 96 5.27 -20.67 -8.82
N PRO A 97 5.18 -21.62 -7.88
CA PRO A 97 6.35 -22.42 -7.49
C PRO A 97 7.03 -23.01 -8.74
N ALA A 98 8.35 -22.85 -8.88
CA ALA A 98 9.14 -23.26 -10.05
C ALA A 98 8.75 -22.64 -11.41
N ARG A 99 7.89 -21.61 -11.42
CA ARG A 99 7.40 -21.00 -12.66
C ARG A 99 7.70 -19.52 -12.72
N TRP A 100 8.51 -19.14 -13.72
CA TRP A 100 8.85 -17.75 -14.00
C TRP A 100 8.41 -17.35 -15.40
N ILE A 101 8.02 -16.09 -15.54
CA ILE A 101 7.81 -15.42 -16.81
C ILE A 101 8.88 -14.35 -16.93
N SER A 102 9.58 -14.28 -18.06
CA SER A 102 10.64 -13.28 -18.26
C SER A 102 10.52 -12.56 -19.58
N ARG A 103 10.94 -11.29 -19.62
CA ARG A 103 10.92 -10.46 -20.81
C ARG A 103 12.13 -9.53 -20.85
N SER A 104 12.61 -9.29 -22.06
CA SER A 104 13.59 -8.24 -22.30
C SER A 104 12.87 -6.90 -22.41
N ILE A 105 13.17 -5.96 -21.52
CA ILE A 105 12.59 -4.62 -21.54
C ILE A 105 13.57 -3.64 -22.16
N ARG A 106 13.07 -2.62 -22.85
CA ARG A 106 13.91 -1.56 -23.40
C ARG A 106 14.08 -0.45 -22.35
N LEU A 107 15.31 -0.17 -21.91
CA LEU A 107 15.63 0.86 -20.92
C LEU A 107 16.11 2.12 -21.65
N ASP A 108 15.21 3.03 -22.00
CA ASP A 108 15.54 4.23 -22.81
C ASP A 108 16.60 5.15 -22.14
N ARG A 109 16.70 5.15 -20.81
CA ARG A 109 17.44 6.18 -20.05
C ARG A 109 18.34 5.62 -18.94
N SER A 110 19.21 6.49 -18.44
CA SER A 110 19.92 6.28 -17.17
C SER A 110 18.93 5.90 -16.07
N TRP A 111 19.31 4.96 -15.22
CA TRP A 111 18.56 4.47 -14.05
C TRP A 111 18.32 5.57 -12.99
N ALA A 112 17.55 6.60 -13.34
CA ALA A 112 16.93 7.50 -12.39
C ALA A 112 15.58 6.89 -11.96
N ASP A 113 15.16 7.12 -10.71
CA ASP A 113 13.97 6.51 -10.09
C ASP A 113 12.69 6.68 -10.94
N GLU A 114 12.55 7.78 -11.67
CA GLU A 114 11.41 8.03 -12.57
C GLU A 114 11.34 7.05 -13.75
N CYS A 115 12.47 6.76 -14.41
CA CYS A 115 12.51 5.82 -15.55
C CYS A 115 12.26 4.38 -15.12
N PHE A 116 12.59 4.05 -13.87
CA PHE A 116 12.31 2.75 -13.28
C PHE A 116 10.80 2.57 -13.04
N GLN A 117 10.13 3.61 -12.53
CA GLN A 117 8.69 3.58 -12.33
C GLN A 117 7.90 3.49 -13.65
N ASP A 118 8.40 4.12 -14.73
CA ASP A 118 7.83 4.01 -16.08
C ASP A 118 7.94 2.60 -16.64
N ALA A 119 9.12 1.96 -16.54
CA ALA A 119 9.31 0.57 -16.97
C ALA A 119 8.37 -0.40 -16.25
N ILE A 120 8.13 -0.16 -14.96
CA ILE A 120 7.15 -0.88 -14.16
C ILE A 120 5.72 -0.64 -14.65
N ASN A 121 5.36 0.59 -14.99
CA ASN A 121 4.03 0.93 -15.46
C ASN A 121 3.76 0.32 -16.84
N GLU A 122 4.76 0.30 -17.73
CA GLU A 122 4.71 -0.43 -19.00
C GLU A 122 4.52 -1.93 -18.76
N LEU A 123 5.27 -2.52 -17.82
CA LEU A 123 5.10 -3.91 -17.42
C LEU A 123 3.69 -4.17 -16.89
N ARG A 124 3.13 -3.28 -16.05
CA ARG A 124 1.73 -3.39 -15.58
C ARG A 124 0.76 -3.41 -16.76
N ALA A 125 0.92 -2.52 -17.74
CA ALA A 125 0.04 -2.41 -18.89
C ALA A 125 0.13 -3.65 -19.82
N GLU A 126 1.33 -4.19 -20.02
CA GLU A 126 1.54 -5.34 -20.90
C GLU A 126 1.20 -6.69 -20.25
N PHE A 127 1.51 -6.90 -18.97
CA PHE A 127 0.97 -8.07 -18.25
C PHE A 127 -0.55 -8.01 -18.19
N ALA A 128 -1.13 -6.80 -18.17
CA ALA A 128 -2.56 -6.62 -18.21
C ALA A 128 -3.23 -7.02 -19.53
N SER A 129 -2.52 -6.89 -20.65
CA SER A 129 -3.04 -7.25 -21.97
C SER A 129 -2.88 -8.74 -22.31
N GLY A 130 -2.03 -9.49 -21.60
CA GLY A 130 -1.85 -10.95 -21.79
C GLY A 130 -1.21 -11.39 -23.12
N ASP A 131 -0.97 -10.46 -24.05
CA ASP A 131 -0.71 -10.77 -25.47
C ASP A 131 0.74 -11.17 -25.80
N GLN A 132 1.70 -11.10 -24.87
CA GLN A 132 3.12 -11.37 -25.17
C GLN A 132 3.92 -12.00 -24.02
N LEU A 133 3.29 -12.86 -23.22
CA LEU A 133 4.02 -13.61 -22.19
C LEU A 133 4.53 -14.93 -22.79
N GLU A 134 5.85 -15.14 -22.77
CA GLU A 134 6.42 -16.46 -23.04
C GLU A 134 6.09 -17.38 -21.85
N ALA A 135 5.43 -18.50 -22.14
CA ALA A 135 5.07 -19.46 -21.11
C ALA A 135 6.31 -20.23 -20.60
N ASP A 136 6.34 -20.42 -19.28
CA ASP A 136 7.10 -21.43 -18.54
C ASP A 136 8.62 -21.39 -18.72
N VAL A 137 9.26 -20.42 -18.06
CA VAL A 137 10.71 -20.34 -17.93
C VAL A 137 11.09 -20.83 -16.52
N THR A 138 12.00 -21.81 -16.41
CA THR A 138 12.56 -22.26 -15.13
C THR A 138 13.53 -21.22 -14.55
N VAL A 139 13.84 -21.25 -13.25
CA VAL A 139 14.89 -20.37 -12.66
C VAL A 139 16.20 -20.49 -13.42
N ASP A 140 16.59 -21.71 -13.81
CA ASP A 140 17.79 -21.95 -14.59
C ASP A 140 17.70 -21.37 -16.00
N ALA A 141 16.54 -21.37 -16.64
CA ALA A 141 16.36 -20.72 -17.94
C ALA A 141 16.34 -19.19 -17.82
N VAL A 142 15.83 -18.61 -16.72
CA VAL A 142 15.97 -17.17 -16.42
C VAL A 142 17.45 -16.83 -16.19
N ARG A 143 18.16 -17.63 -15.39
CA ARG A 143 19.60 -17.48 -15.14
C ARG A 143 20.40 -17.66 -16.43
N GLN A 144 20.05 -18.63 -17.27
CA GLN A 144 20.70 -18.88 -18.55
C GLN A 144 20.44 -17.75 -19.54
N ARG A 145 19.25 -17.12 -19.52
CA ARG A 145 18.97 -15.93 -20.32
C ARG A 145 19.76 -14.73 -19.82
N LEU A 146 19.80 -14.52 -18.51
CA LEU A 146 20.65 -13.51 -17.89
C LEU A 146 22.11 -13.73 -18.29
N SER A 147 22.60 -14.99 -18.21
CA SER A 147 23.99 -15.39 -18.53
C SER A 147 24.32 -15.34 -20.04
N THR A 148 23.38 -15.70 -20.91
CA THR A 148 23.55 -15.69 -22.38
C THR A 148 23.48 -14.27 -22.93
N ALA A 149 22.63 -13.42 -22.34
CA ALA A 149 22.68 -11.98 -22.55
C ALA A 149 24.04 -11.40 -22.12
N THR A 150 24.65 -11.96 -21.05
CA THR A 150 26.03 -11.62 -20.64
C THR A 150 27.06 -12.08 -21.67
N MET A 151 26.96 -13.31 -22.19
CA MET A 151 27.95 -13.90 -23.09
C MET A 151 28.00 -13.24 -24.48
N ARG A 152 26.85 -12.89 -25.07
CA ARG A 152 26.79 -12.25 -26.41
C ARG A 152 27.37 -10.83 -26.44
N TRP A 153 27.64 -10.22 -25.28
CA TRP A 153 28.03 -8.81 -25.15
C TRP A 153 29.33 -8.62 -24.35
N SER A 154 30.04 -9.71 -24.07
CA SER A 154 31.19 -9.85 -23.15
C SER A 154 32.48 -9.12 -23.55
N ALA A 155 32.45 -8.12 -24.44
CA ALA A 155 33.68 -7.47 -24.86
C ALA A 155 34.25 -6.47 -23.84
N LYS A 156 33.43 -5.75 -23.02
CA LYS A 156 33.96 -4.66 -22.16
C LYS A 156 33.10 -4.34 -20.92
N GLY A 157 33.30 -5.04 -19.79
CA GLY A 157 32.96 -4.53 -18.45
C GLY A 157 32.25 -5.51 -17.50
N PRO A 158 32.43 -5.36 -16.17
CA PRO A 158 31.69 -6.13 -15.16
C PRO A 158 30.21 -5.72 -15.18
N TRP A 159 29.32 -6.67 -14.88
CA TRP A 159 27.88 -6.44 -14.73
C TRP A 159 27.56 -6.27 -13.23
N GLU A 160 26.96 -5.14 -12.83
CA GLU A 160 26.21 -5.04 -11.58
C GLU A 160 24.78 -5.46 -11.89
N LEU A 161 24.44 -6.69 -11.52
CA LEU A 161 23.04 -7.06 -11.48
C LEU A 161 22.43 -6.34 -10.27
N ARG A 162 21.81 -5.19 -10.49
CA ARG A 162 20.92 -4.60 -9.49
C ARG A 162 19.67 -5.46 -9.38
N ALA A 163 19.81 -6.62 -8.73
CA ALA A 163 18.77 -7.60 -8.49
C ALA A 163 17.73 -6.94 -7.61
N LEU A 164 16.75 -6.34 -8.26
CA LEU A 164 15.68 -5.73 -7.56
C LEU A 164 14.60 -6.76 -7.36
N VAL A 165 14.46 -7.19 -6.11
CA VAL A 165 13.43 -8.12 -5.67
C VAL A 165 12.14 -7.34 -5.52
N VAL A 166 11.36 -7.31 -6.58
CA VAL A 166 10.04 -6.65 -6.57
C VAL A 166 9.01 -7.68 -6.15
N ARG A 167 8.41 -7.52 -4.98
CA ARG A 167 7.30 -8.38 -4.54
C ARG A 167 5.99 -7.92 -5.19
N ILE A 168 5.61 -8.52 -6.31
CA ILE A 168 4.29 -8.45 -6.96
C ILE A 168 3.27 -9.25 -6.14
N TRP A 169 2.63 -8.60 -5.18
CA TRP A 169 1.55 -9.24 -4.42
C TRP A 169 0.25 -9.09 -5.18
N GLU A 170 -0.42 -10.20 -5.46
CA GLU A 170 -1.86 -10.13 -5.69
C GLU A 170 -2.47 -9.69 -4.37
N GLN A 171 -3.07 -8.51 -4.37
CA GLN A 171 -3.82 -8.04 -3.22
C GLN A 171 -4.90 -9.09 -2.88
N PRO A 172 -4.91 -9.62 -1.65
CA PRO A 172 -5.91 -10.60 -1.21
C PRO A 172 -7.31 -10.06 -1.42
N SER A 173 -8.28 -10.93 -1.68
CA SER A 173 -9.67 -10.48 -1.74
C SER A 173 -10.13 -9.99 -0.36
N VAL A 174 -11.07 -9.04 -0.31
CA VAL A 174 -11.66 -8.59 0.98
C VAL A 174 -12.23 -9.76 1.78
N SER A 175 -12.88 -10.73 1.13
CA SER A 175 -13.40 -11.93 1.79
C SER A 175 -12.29 -12.76 2.46
N GLU A 176 -11.15 -12.92 1.79
CA GLU A 176 -9.99 -13.60 2.36
C GLU A 176 -9.42 -12.84 3.56
N LEU A 177 -9.28 -11.51 3.46
CA LEU A 177 -8.81 -10.66 4.55
C LEU A 177 -9.75 -10.72 5.76
N LEU A 178 -11.06 -10.69 5.55
CA LEU A 178 -12.06 -10.82 6.62
C LEU A 178 -12.00 -12.22 7.28
N GLY A 179 -11.80 -13.28 6.50
CA GLY A 179 -11.58 -14.63 7.04
C GLY A 179 -10.27 -14.76 7.84
N ARG A 180 -9.22 -14.01 7.48
CA ARG A 180 -7.99 -13.89 8.26
C ARG A 180 -8.22 -13.07 9.54
N LEU A 181 -8.93 -11.95 9.43
CA LEU A 181 -9.31 -11.10 10.56
C LEU A 181 -10.09 -11.90 11.62
N GLU A 182 -11.11 -12.67 11.19
CA GLU A 182 -11.90 -13.52 12.07
C GLU A 182 -11.02 -14.48 12.88
N ARG A 183 -10.12 -15.18 12.18
CA ARG A 183 -9.22 -16.16 12.81
C ARG A 183 -8.28 -15.50 13.80
N VAL A 184 -7.65 -14.38 13.43
CA VAL A 184 -6.67 -13.74 14.30
C VAL A 184 -7.34 -13.07 15.50
N LEU A 185 -8.50 -12.43 15.34
CA LEU A 185 -9.25 -11.86 16.46
C LEU A 185 -9.77 -12.95 17.39
N SER A 186 -10.33 -14.04 16.86
CA SER A 186 -10.79 -15.16 17.69
C SER A 186 -9.66 -15.80 18.50
N ALA A 187 -8.46 -15.88 17.92
CA ALA A 187 -7.31 -16.51 18.58
C ALA A 187 -6.56 -15.58 19.54
N ARG A 188 -6.44 -14.28 19.22
CA ARG A 188 -5.55 -13.34 19.92
C ARG A 188 -6.26 -12.21 20.64
N ALA A 189 -7.52 -11.93 20.27
CA ALA A 189 -8.29 -10.80 20.78
C ALA A 189 -9.78 -11.17 20.98
N PRO A 190 -10.10 -12.25 21.73
CA PRO A 190 -11.46 -12.77 21.82
C PRO A 190 -12.46 -11.76 22.39
N ASP A 191 -12.03 -10.84 23.24
CA ASP A 191 -12.89 -9.78 23.80
C ASP A 191 -13.27 -8.75 22.74
N VAL A 192 -12.28 -8.30 21.95
CA VAL A 192 -12.51 -7.42 20.79
C VAL A 192 -13.42 -8.13 19.78
N ARG A 193 -13.18 -9.41 19.51
CA ARG A 193 -14.04 -10.20 18.62
C ARG A 193 -15.48 -10.26 19.11
N ARG A 194 -15.71 -10.47 20.40
CA ARG A 194 -17.05 -10.49 21.02
C ARG A 194 -17.72 -9.12 20.99
N SER A 195 -16.95 -8.04 20.96
CA SER A 195 -17.50 -6.68 20.88
C SER A 195 -18.09 -6.36 19.50
N LEU A 196 -17.61 -7.01 18.43
CA LEU A 196 -18.09 -6.79 17.07
C LEU A 196 -19.54 -7.23 16.92
N ALA A 197 -20.37 -6.32 16.43
CA ALA A 197 -21.78 -6.58 16.18
C ALA A 197 -21.99 -7.58 15.03
N LEU A 198 -23.22 -8.06 14.90
CA LEU A 198 -23.63 -8.85 13.74
C LEU A 198 -23.56 -8.02 12.44
N SER A 199 -23.63 -8.70 11.31
CA SER A 199 -23.65 -8.10 9.98
C SER A 199 -24.67 -6.98 9.83
N ALA A 200 -24.26 -5.90 9.16
CA ALA A 200 -25.16 -4.79 8.82
C ALA A 200 -26.25 -5.27 7.84
N SER A 201 -27.45 -4.71 7.98
CA SER A 201 -28.54 -5.02 7.05
C SER A 201 -28.34 -4.29 5.72
N GLU A 202 -28.75 -4.92 4.61
CA GLU A 202 -28.72 -4.25 3.30
C GLU A 202 -29.56 -2.98 3.28
N ALA A 203 -30.67 -2.95 4.03
CA ALA A 203 -31.54 -1.78 4.11
C ALA A 203 -30.81 -0.59 4.75
N ASP A 204 -29.98 -0.83 5.77
CA ASP A 204 -29.21 0.24 6.42
C ASP A 204 -28.13 0.79 5.50
N ILE A 205 -27.41 -0.08 4.79
CA ILE A 205 -26.38 0.33 3.82
C ILE A 205 -26.99 1.14 2.67
N VAL A 206 -28.09 0.65 2.09
CA VAL A 206 -28.82 1.37 1.02
C VAL A 206 -29.40 2.69 1.54
N GLY A 207 -29.85 2.73 2.79
CA GLY A 207 -30.27 3.96 3.44
C GLY A 207 -29.14 4.99 3.53
N LEU A 208 -27.94 4.57 3.91
CA LEU A 208 -26.75 5.44 3.92
C LEU A 208 -26.39 5.90 2.49
N GLU A 209 -26.39 5.01 1.49
CA GLU A 209 -26.13 5.37 0.09
C GLU A 209 -27.08 6.45 -0.43
N THR A 210 -28.35 6.35 -0.03
CA THR A 210 -29.37 7.35 -0.35
C THR A 210 -29.05 8.71 0.29
N ASP A 211 -28.70 8.72 1.58
CA ASP A 211 -28.39 9.95 2.33
C ASP A 211 -27.15 10.70 1.82
N ILE A 212 -26.17 9.97 1.26
CA ILE A 212 -24.97 10.55 0.67
C ILE A 212 -25.07 10.69 -0.86
N SER A 213 -26.14 10.18 -1.47
CA SER A 213 -26.40 10.18 -2.92
C SER A 213 -25.24 9.57 -3.73
N ARG A 214 -24.58 8.54 -3.17
CA ARG A 214 -23.43 7.84 -3.76
C ARG A 214 -23.41 6.38 -3.29
N PRO A 215 -22.91 5.46 -4.13
CA PRO A 215 -22.71 4.08 -3.70
C PRO A 215 -21.59 3.99 -2.67
N ILE A 216 -21.73 3.07 -1.71
CA ILE A 216 -20.67 2.67 -0.79
C ILE A 216 -19.71 1.73 -1.54
N PRO A 217 -18.38 1.93 -1.44
CA PRO A 217 -17.42 1.03 -2.04
C PRO A 217 -17.65 -0.43 -1.61
N PRO A 218 -17.55 -1.42 -2.54
CA PRO A 218 -17.82 -2.82 -2.24
C PRO A 218 -17.03 -3.36 -1.04
N ASP A 219 -15.81 -2.87 -0.86
CA ASP A 219 -14.90 -3.25 0.21
C ASP A 219 -15.40 -2.78 1.59
N LEU A 220 -15.89 -1.54 1.69
CA LEU A 220 -16.50 -1.01 2.92
C LEU A 220 -17.82 -1.73 3.22
N ARG A 221 -18.62 -1.99 2.19
CA ARG A 221 -19.85 -2.78 2.32
C ARG A 221 -19.55 -4.19 2.86
N ALA A 222 -18.49 -4.84 2.37
CA ALA A 222 -18.07 -6.14 2.86
C ALA A 222 -17.61 -6.10 4.32
N LEU A 223 -16.90 -5.04 4.73
CA LEU A 223 -16.51 -4.83 6.13
C LEU A 223 -17.74 -4.68 7.05
N TRP A 224 -18.75 -3.91 6.66
CA TRP A 224 -19.98 -3.78 7.47
C TRP A 224 -20.85 -5.04 7.47
N ARG A 225 -20.83 -5.83 6.38
CA ARG A 225 -21.43 -7.17 6.38
C ARG A 225 -20.66 -8.15 7.27
N PHE A 226 -19.38 -7.91 7.53
CA PHE A 226 -18.63 -8.68 8.51
C PHE A 226 -18.99 -8.27 9.95
N ALA A 227 -19.05 -6.97 10.24
CA ALA A 227 -19.46 -6.44 11.53
C ALA A 227 -20.09 -5.04 11.42
N ASP A 228 -21.30 -4.86 11.94
CA ASP A 228 -21.98 -3.56 12.01
C ASP A 228 -21.56 -2.75 13.25
N GLY A 229 -20.25 -2.50 13.35
CA GLY A 229 -19.67 -1.74 14.44
C GLY A 229 -19.31 -2.54 15.69
N GLN A 230 -19.11 -1.83 16.79
CA GLN A 230 -18.70 -2.37 18.08
C GLN A 230 -19.71 -2.06 19.19
N SER A 231 -19.78 -2.94 20.18
CA SER A 231 -20.58 -2.76 21.39
C SER A 231 -20.10 -1.54 22.18
N PRO A 232 -20.99 -0.70 22.74
CA PRO A 232 -20.58 0.45 23.53
C PRO A 232 -19.67 0.06 24.71
N GLY A 233 -18.61 0.85 24.92
CA GLY A 233 -17.70 0.69 26.06
C GLY A 233 -16.68 -0.45 25.93
N CYS A 234 -16.59 -1.13 24.79
CA CYS A 234 -15.46 -2.02 24.50
C CYS A 234 -14.21 -1.22 24.14
N GLY A 235 -13.04 -1.86 24.15
CA GLY A 235 -11.84 -1.23 23.64
C GLY A 235 -11.82 -1.15 22.11
N PRO A 236 -10.94 -0.30 21.57
CA PRO A 236 -10.85 0.03 20.15
C PRO A 236 -10.45 -1.16 19.29
N LEU A 237 -11.01 -1.27 18.09
CA LEU A 237 -10.57 -2.25 17.09
C LEU A 237 -9.26 -1.84 16.42
N TYR A 238 -9.02 -0.55 16.20
CA TYR A 238 -7.90 -0.07 15.41
C TYR A 238 -7.32 1.22 15.98
N TRP A 239 -6.15 1.15 16.61
CA TRP A 239 -5.38 2.34 17.02
C TRP A 239 -6.23 3.37 17.78
N GLY A 240 -6.92 2.96 18.85
CA GLY A 240 -7.79 3.90 19.58
C GLY A 240 -9.12 4.24 18.90
N HIS A 241 -9.40 3.69 17.72
CA HIS A 241 -10.68 3.85 17.03
C HIS A 241 -11.55 2.61 17.15
N ASN A 242 -12.84 2.83 17.33
CA ASN A 242 -13.87 1.81 17.27
C ASN A 242 -14.42 1.69 15.85
N LEU A 243 -14.77 0.47 15.43
CA LEU A 243 -15.56 0.25 14.22
C LEU A 243 -16.95 0.84 14.41
N MET A 244 -17.35 1.73 13.50
CA MET A 244 -18.67 2.33 13.52
C MET A 244 -19.70 1.40 12.88
N SER A 245 -20.90 1.36 13.48
CA SER A 245 -22.07 0.82 12.79
C SER A 245 -22.47 1.73 11.63
N VAL A 246 -23.21 1.21 10.65
CA VAL A 246 -23.80 2.01 9.56
C VAL A 246 -24.68 3.13 10.13
N ARG A 247 -25.41 2.83 11.22
CA ARG A 247 -26.23 3.82 11.92
C ARG A 247 -25.39 4.94 12.53
N ASP A 248 -24.28 4.61 13.17
CA ASP A 248 -23.40 5.61 13.79
C ASP A 248 -22.67 6.43 12.73
N ALA A 249 -22.26 5.81 11.62
CA ALA A 249 -21.71 6.52 10.47
C ALA A 249 -22.70 7.56 9.93
N ARG A 250 -23.98 7.20 9.76
CA ARG A 250 -25.04 8.15 9.36
C ARG A 250 -25.18 9.30 10.36
N ARG A 251 -25.19 9.00 11.66
CA ARG A 251 -25.27 10.04 12.71
C ARG A 251 -24.07 10.99 12.69
N ALA A 252 -22.86 10.47 12.51
CA ALA A 252 -21.66 11.27 12.40
C ALA A 252 -21.72 12.18 11.16
N ILE A 253 -22.16 11.66 10.00
CA ILE A 253 -22.36 12.47 8.79
C ILE A 253 -23.36 13.61 9.03
N THR A 254 -24.50 13.34 9.66
CA THR A 254 -25.48 14.38 10.00
C THR A 254 -24.86 15.44 10.90
N THR A 255 -24.21 15.01 11.99
CA THR A 255 -23.57 15.90 12.97
C THR A 255 -22.51 16.77 12.30
N MET A 256 -21.63 16.17 11.49
CA MET A 256 -20.55 16.90 10.84
C MET A 256 -21.04 17.88 9.78
N ARG A 257 -22.11 17.54 9.04
CA ARG A 257 -22.76 18.46 8.10
C ARG A 257 -23.42 19.63 8.83
N GLU A 258 -24.05 19.40 9.98
CA GLU A 258 -24.62 20.46 10.81
C GLU A 258 -23.53 21.39 11.37
N LEU A 259 -22.43 20.83 11.88
CA LEU A 259 -21.28 21.59 12.37
C LEU A 259 -20.64 22.43 11.25
N ALA A 260 -20.46 21.86 10.05
CA ALA A 260 -20.00 22.60 8.88
C ALA A 260 -20.95 23.76 8.55
N ALA A 261 -22.27 23.53 8.51
CA ALA A 261 -23.24 24.56 8.16
C ALA A 261 -23.37 25.69 9.21
N THR A 262 -23.16 25.38 10.49
CA THR A 262 -23.48 26.30 11.59
C THR A 262 -22.27 26.95 12.26
N GLN A 263 -21.09 26.31 12.24
CA GLN A 263 -19.94 26.74 13.05
C GLN A 263 -18.66 26.89 12.24
N PHE A 264 -18.35 25.95 11.35
CA PHE A 264 -17.00 25.85 10.77
C PHE A 264 -16.92 26.12 9.25
N GLY A 265 -18.07 26.25 8.58
CA GLY A 265 -18.15 26.45 7.14
C GLY A 265 -18.13 25.15 6.33
N ASP A 266 -18.53 25.23 5.06
CA ASP A 266 -18.67 24.06 4.18
C ASP A 266 -17.37 23.27 3.95
N ALA A 267 -16.21 23.90 4.09
CA ALA A 267 -14.91 23.25 3.96
C ALA A 267 -14.55 22.35 5.16
N TYR A 268 -15.29 22.46 6.27
CA TYR A 268 -15.02 21.68 7.48
C TYR A 268 -15.23 20.19 7.29
N TRP A 269 -16.23 19.77 6.51
CA TRP A 269 -16.56 18.37 6.29
C TRP A 269 -16.90 18.10 4.82
N ASP A 270 -16.25 17.11 4.21
CA ASP A 270 -16.57 16.71 2.85
C ASP A 270 -17.86 15.89 2.79
N ARG A 271 -18.79 16.26 1.92
CA ARG A 271 -20.09 15.58 1.79
C ARG A 271 -19.97 14.13 1.34
N ALA A 272 -18.85 13.76 0.73
CA ALA A 272 -18.53 12.40 0.28
C ALA A 272 -17.72 11.59 1.28
N PHE A 273 -17.45 12.11 2.48
CA PHE A 273 -16.84 11.32 3.53
C PHE A 273 -17.85 10.39 4.18
N VAL A 274 -17.46 9.12 4.25
CA VAL A 274 -18.18 8.08 4.98
C VAL A 274 -17.29 7.59 6.12
N PRO A 275 -17.52 8.02 7.37
CA PRO A 275 -16.73 7.58 8.51
C PRO A 275 -17.03 6.12 8.83
N PHE A 276 -16.00 5.31 9.06
CA PHE A 276 -16.14 3.91 9.45
C PHE A 276 -15.35 3.54 10.70
N LEU A 277 -14.41 4.40 11.13
CA LEU A 277 -13.78 4.30 12.44
C LEU A 277 -13.94 5.63 13.19
N ASP A 278 -14.23 5.55 14.49
CA ASP A 278 -14.41 6.71 15.36
C ASP A 278 -13.55 6.61 16.63
N ARG A 279 -12.92 7.71 17.00
CA ARG A 279 -12.14 7.84 18.25
C ARG A 279 -12.99 8.35 19.42
N GLY A 280 -14.24 8.77 19.18
CA GLY A 280 -15.17 9.22 20.21
C GLY A 280 -14.97 10.68 20.64
N ASN A 281 -14.11 11.43 19.95
CA ASN A 281 -13.81 12.84 20.20
C ASN A 281 -14.08 13.73 18.96
N GLY A 282 -14.73 13.18 17.92
CA GLY A 282 -14.94 13.86 16.64
C GLY A 282 -13.86 13.59 15.59
N ASP A 283 -12.77 12.89 15.95
CA ASP A 283 -11.82 12.37 14.96
C ASP A 283 -12.38 11.11 14.31
N HIS A 284 -12.24 11.02 12.98
CA HIS A 284 -12.76 9.92 12.20
C HIS A 284 -11.73 9.41 11.19
N VAL A 285 -11.80 8.11 10.92
CA VAL A 285 -11.25 7.56 9.68
C VAL A 285 -12.38 7.38 8.69
N CYS A 286 -12.26 8.04 7.55
CA CYS A 286 -13.28 8.14 6.53
C CYS A 286 -12.87 7.39 5.27
N VAL A 287 -13.87 6.97 4.50
CA VAL A 287 -13.70 6.61 3.10
C VAL A 287 -14.19 7.77 2.24
N ASP A 288 -13.34 8.24 1.34
CA ASP A 288 -13.69 9.25 0.35
C ASP A 288 -14.36 8.58 -0.87
N VAL A 289 -15.69 8.60 -0.89
CA VAL A 289 -16.48 7.96 -1.96
C VAL A 289 -16.63 8.82 -3.23
N ALA A 290 -15.97 9.99 -3.26
CA ALA A 290 -15.93 10.84 -4.46
C ALA A 290 -14.53 10.93 -5.09
N GLY A 291 -13.49 10.52 -4.37
CA GLY A 291 -12.11 10.69 -4.81
C GLY A 291 -11.71 12.16 -4.90
N ALA A 292 -12.21 12.99 -3.97
CA ALA A 292 -11.86 14.41 -3.87
C ALA A 292 -10.40 14.60 -3.41
N TYR A 293 -9.89 13.71 -2.56
CA TYR A 293 -8.54 13.79 -1.98
C TYR A 293 -7.57 12.79 -2.60
N GLY A 294 -8.08 11.67 -3.12
CA GLY A 294 -7.27 10.59 -3.69
C GLY A 294 -8.05 9.75 -4.69
N PRO A 295 -7.64 8.50 -4.93
CA PRO A 295 -8.48 7.54 -5.64
C PRO A 295 -9.86 7.42 -4.96
N GLU A 296 -10.91 7.23 -5.75
CA GLU A 296 -12.24 6.94 -5.21
C GLU A 296 -12.18 5.68 -4.32
N GLY A 297 -12.72 5.78 -3.10
CA GLY A 297 -12.66 4.72 -2.10
C GLY A 297 -11.38 4.73 -1.25
N CYS A 298 -10.51 5.73 -1.39
CA CYS A 298 -9.36 5.88 -0.50
C CYS A 298 -9.78 6.16 0.95
N VAL A 299 -8.91 5.78 1.88
CA VAL A 299 -9.09 5.94 3.33
C VAL A 299 -8.40 7.21 3.76
N VAL A 300 -9.12 8.11 4.44
CA VAL A 300 -8.67 9.46 4.79
C VAL A 300 -8.79 9.67 6.31
N ASP A 301 -7.81 10.32 6.90
CA ASP A 301 -7.88 10.78 8.29
C ASP A 301 -8.60 12.13 8.38
N PHE A 302 -9.56 12.21 9.30
CA PHE A 302 -10.24 13.44 9.66
C PHE A 302 -9.91 13.81 11.11
N ASP A 303 -9.16 14.91 11.26
CA ASP A 303 -8.91 15.56 12.55
C ASP A 303 -9.89 16.73 12.72
N HIS A 304 -10.68 16.72 13.78
CA HIS A 304 -11.67 17.77 14.04
C HIS A 304 -11.04 19.11 14.46
N THR A 305 -9.83 19.08 15.01
CA THR A 305 -9.07 20.26 15.44
C THR A 305 -8.35 20.92 14.25
N PHE A 306 -7.86 20.11 13.31
CA PHE A 306 -7.17 20.57 12.09
C PHE A 306 -7.88 20.06 10.82
N PRO A 307 -9.12 20.49 10.56
CA PRO A 307 -9.93 19.96 9.47
C PRO A 307 -9.37 20.27 8.08
N GLU A 308 -8.49 21.24 7.93
CA GLU A 308 -7.78 21.47 6.67
C GLU A 308 -6.72 20.39 6.37
N ARG A 309 -6.29 19.63 7.38
CA ARG A 309 -5.30 18.55 7.24
C ARG A 309 -6.02 17.25 6.93
N ARG A 310 -6.05 16.91 5.65
CA ARG A 310 -6.57 15.63 5.15
C ARG A 310 -5.43 14.77 4.68
N SER A 311 -5.16 13.71 5.43
CA SER A 311 -4.13 12.74 5.08
C SER A 311 -4.79 11.53 4.43
N ILE A 312 -4.40 11.21 3.19
CA ILE A 312 -4.72 9.91 2.61
C ILE A 312 -3.86 8.88 3.33
N LEU A 313 -4.52 7.86 3.87
CA LEU A 313 -3.89 6.80 4.64
C LEU A 313 -3.64 5.57 3.75
N PHE A 314 -4.66 5.18 2.99
CA PHE A 314 -4.61 4.02 2.11
C PHE A 314 -5.38 4.31 0.82
N ASP A 315 -4.96 3.74 -0.30
CA ASP A 315 -5.64 3.98 -1.58
C ASP A 315 -6.95 3.18 -1.70
N SER A 316 -7.28 2.32 -0.73
CA SER A 316 -8.56 1.61 -0.61
C SER A 316 -8.78 1.03 0.79
N VAL A 317 -10.03 0.66 1.11
CA VAL A 317 -10.37 -0.10 2.32
C VAL A 317 -9.69 -1.47 2.32
N THR A 318 -9.53 -2.10 1.16
CA THR A 318 -8.79 -3.38 1.04
C THR A 318 -7.34 -3.23 1.51
N GLU A 319 -6.64 -2.16 1.11
CA GLU A 319 -5.26 -1.92 1.53
C GLU A 319 -5.15 -1.65 3.04
N TRP A 320 -6.07 -0.86 3.58
CA TRP A 320 -6.15 -0.65 5.03
C TRP A 320 -6.37 -1.97 5.77
N LEU A 321 -7.32 -2.78 5.31
CA LEU A 321 -7.67 -4.05 5.95
C LEU A 321 -6.52 -5.07 5.87
N GLU A 322 -5.84 -5.15 4.74
CA GLU A 322 -4.66 -5.99 4.56
C GLU A 322 -3.55 -5.62 5.54
N CYS A 323 -3.21 -4.32 5.60
CA CYS A 323 -2.22 -3.77 6.52
C CYS A 323 -2.58 -4.09 7.99
N PHE A 324 -3.86 -3.92 8.36
CA PHE A 324 -4.33 -4.20 9.71
C PHE A 324 -4.24 -5.68 10.07
N VAL A 325 -4.73 -6.56 9.19
CA VAL A 325 -4.69 -8.02 9.39
C VAL A 325 -3.25 -8.53 9.48
N ASP A 326 -2.37 -8.08 8.59
CA ASP A 326 -0.94 -8.42 8.62
C ASP A 326 -0.30 -7.98 9.95
N GLY A 327 -0.64 -6.77 10.42
CA GLY A 327 -0.15 -6.28 11.69
C GLY A 327 -0.62 -7.12 12.88
N LEU A 328 -1.87 -7.59 12.88
CA LEU A 328 -2.40 -8.49 13.91
C LEU A 328 -1.70 -9.86 13.88
N GLU A 329 -1.54 -10.45 12.68
CA GLU A 329 -0.90 -11.76 12.50
C GLU A 329 0.59 -11.76 12.89
N THR A 330 1.27 -10.64 12.67
CA THR A 330 2.69 -10.45 13.02
C THR A 330 2.90 -9.98 14.45
N GLY A 331 1.84 -9.64 15.18
CA GLY A 331 1.90 -9.12 16.54
C GLY A 331 2.42 -7.68 16.62
N LEU A 332 2.38 -6.93 15.50
CA LEU A 332 2.60 -5.49 15.51
C LEU A 332 1.44 -4.78 16.22
N TYR A 333 0.23 -5.28 16.04
CA TYR A 333 -0.89 -4.99 16.93
C TYR A 333 -1.05 -6.14 17.93
N VAL A 334 -1.31 -5.78 19.18
CA VAL A 334 -1.62 -6.71 20.27
C VAL A 334 -2.93 -6.30 20.93
N ALA A 335 -3.64 -7.29 21.45
CA ALA A 335 -4.84 -7.07 22.22
C ALA A 335 -4.45 -6.84 23.70
N GLU A 336 -4.58 -5.62 24.18
CA GLU A 336 -4.36 -5.23 25.57
C GLU A 336 -5.36 -4.14 25.95
N LEU A 337 -5.63 -3.97 27.25
CA LEU A 337 -6.53 -2.92 27.76
C LEU A 337 -7.92 -2.92 27.06
N ASP A 338 -8.48 -4.12 26.88
CA ASP A 338 -9.77 -4.39 26.22
C ASP A 338 -9.84 -4.01 24.73
N GLY A 339 -8.74 -3.60 24.10
CA GLY A 339 -8.68 -3.15 22.71
C GLY A 339 -7.45 -3.64 21.95
N VAL A 340 -7.29 -3.17 20.71
CA VAL A 340 -6.16 -3.46 19.83
C VAL A 340 -5.30 -2.23 19.66
N PHE A 341 -4.03 -2.36 20.05
CA PHE A 341 -3.06 -1.28 20.00
C PHE A 341 -1.74 -1.78 19.42
N PRO A 342 -0.93 -0.90 18.83
CA PRO A 342 0.42 -1.31 18.49
C PRO A 342 1.27 -1.61 19.70
N ARG A 343 1.97 -2.74 19.61
CA ARG A 343 2.85 -3.23 20.66
C ARG A 343 3.86 -2.17 21.11
N GLY A 344 4.40 -1.40 20.17
CA GLY A 344 5.32 -0.32 20.47
C GLY A 344 4.71 0.73 21.41
N PHE A 345 3.50 1.19 21.07
CA PHE A 345 2.78 2.17 21.89
C PHE A 345 2.63 1.70 23.35
N LEU A 346 2.31 0.43 23.58
CA LEU A 346 2.18 -0.14 24.92
C LEU A 346 3.51 -0.31 25.64
N ALA A 347 4.58 -0.65 24.90
CA ALA A 347 5.90 -0.86 25.47
C ALA A 347 6.59 0.44 25.91
N THR A 348 6.43 1.51 25.12
CA THR A 348 7.20 2.75 25.32
C THR A 348 6.35 3.95 25.74
N GLY A 349 5.03 3.91 25.50
CA GLY A 349 4.16 5.08 25.59
C GLY A 349 4.59 6.23 24.67
N SER A 350 5.55 5.99 23.75
CA SER A 350 6.22 7.06 23.04
C SER A 350 5.42 7.52 21.82
N LEU A 351 5.27 8.83 21.69
CA LEU A 351 4.78 9.49 20.48
C LEU A 351 5.65 9.17 19.24
N GLU A 352 6.87 8.68 19.43
CA GLU A 352 7.75 8.31 18.32
C GLU A 352 7.32 7.00 17.64
N GLU A 353 6.83 6.02 18.40
CA GLU A 353 6.23 4.82 17.80
C GLU A 353 4.85 5.08 17.22
N ILE A 354 4.12 6.08 17.74
CA ILE A 354 2.95 6.67 17.06
C ILE A 354 3.35 7.25 15.72
N ARG A 355 4.38 8.09 15.67
CA ARG A 355 4.87 8.68 14.41
C ARG A 355 5.36 7.65 13.42
N ARG A 356 6.09 6.61 13.87
CA ARG A 356 6.50 5.51 12.99
C ARG A 356 5.30 4.74 12.46
N HIS A 357 4.25 4.58 13.28
CA HIS A 357 3.00 3.99 12.83
C HIS A 357 2.27 4.90 11.84
N GLU A 358 2.26 6.21 12.08
CA GLU A 358 1.72 7.20 11.16
C GLU A 358 2.51 7.24 9.85
N ASP A 359 3.84 7.13 9.86
CA ASP A 359 4.66 7.05 8.65
C ASP A 359 4.29 5.83 7.81
N VAL A 360 4.05 4.70 8.49
CA VAL A 360 3.52 3.47 7.88
C VAL A 360 2.11 3.67 7.32
N ARG A 361 1.25 4.37 8.08
CA ARG A 361 -0.15 4.69 7.77
C ARG A 361 -0.30 5.76 6.67
N THR A 362 0.69 6.62 6.45
CA THR A 362 0.58 7.79 5.54
C THR A 362 1.35 7.59 4.24
N HIS A 363 2.43 6.82 4.25
CA HIS A 363 3.23 6.59 3.05
C HIS A 363 2.96 5.23 2.39
N GLY A 364 2.05 4.43 2.95
CA GLY A 364 1.87 3.05 2.54
C GLY A 364 3.19 2.26 2.61
N ARG A 365 4.10 2.65 3.49
CA ARG A 365 5.42 2.04 3.68
C ARG A 365 5.42 1.26 4.98
N TYR A 366 4.65 0.18 5.02
CA TYR A 366 4.81 -0.81 6.09
C TYR A 366 6.28 -1.25 6.12
N PRO A 367 6.94 -1.36 7.29
CA PRO A 367 8.33 -1.77 7.35
C PRO A 367 8.34 -3.31 7.29
N TRP A 368 8.01 -3.85 6.13
CA TRP A 368 8.07 -5.29 5.83
C TRP A 368 9.50 -5.84 5.99
N GLU A 369 10.53 -4.99 6.07
CA GLU A 369 11.90 -5.36 6.47
C GLU A 369 11.92 -6.09 7.83
N ARG A 370 11.07 -5.70 8.79
CA ARG A 370 10.92 -6.46 10.06
C ARG A 370 10.13 -7.76 9.89
N HIS A 371 9.17 -7.80 8.96
CA HIS A 371 8.42 -9.02 8.64
C HIS A 371 9.32 -10.11 8.04
N LEU A 372 10.28 -9.74 7.19
CA LEU A 372 11.29 -10.66 6.65
C LEU A 372 12.20 -11.22 7.74
N ARG A 373 12.73 -10.37 8.63
CA ARG A 373 13.58 -10.82 9.75
C ARG A 373 12.87 -11.78 10.71
N LEU A 374 11.56 -11.58 10.93
CA LEU A 374 10.77 -12.43 11.84
C LEU A 374 10.34 -13.77 11.21
N ARG A 375 10.14 -13.84 9.88
CA ARG A 375 9.73 -15.09 9.20
C ARG A 375 10.88 -15.94 8.68
N LEU A 376 12.02 -15.35 8.33
CA LEU A 376 13.16 -16.08 7.78
C LEU A 376 14.11 -16.65 8.85
N GLY A 377 13.85 -16.41 10.14
CA GLY A 377 14.85 -16.63 11.18
C GLY A 377 15.98 -15.60 11.05
N ALA A 378 16.55 -15.20 12.18
CA ALA A 378 17.62 -14.21 12.24
C ALA A 378 18.84 -14.60 11.41
#